data_AF-A0A2V8BZH3-F1
#
_entry.id   AF-A0A2V8BZH3-F1
#
_cell.length_a   1.000
_cell.length_b   1.000
_cell.length_c   1.000
_cell.angle_alpha   90.00
_cell.angle_beta   90.00
_cell.angle_gamma   90.00
#
_symmetry.space_group_name_H-M   'P 1'
#
loop_
_entity.id
_entity.type
_entity.pdbx_description
1 polymer ?
#
loop_
_entity_poly.entity_id
_entity_poly.type
_entity_poly.pdbx_seq_one_letter_code
_entity_poly.pdbx_strand_id
1 'polypeptide(L)'
;RRPLTKRLLLKLQRHFDVPATELPVEAPEPNVGPQQVAEALGALGYPGFAYLKRGTRWHPAQVLLTALEQSNLEARLAEALPWVVLYYPNLNWDWLLERVKVKDVQNRLGFVVALTRRLADHRGDHATALKLLPVEQQLERARLVREDTLGRDSMTAAERRWLHDKRSPEAQHWNLLTDLVPEHLPYAV
;
A
#
# COMPACT_ATOMS: atom_id res chain seq x y z
N ARG A 1 -8.26 -12.62 -21.50
CA ARG A 1 -6.88 -13.20 -21.50
C ARG A 1 -6.88 -14.35 -20.49
N ARG A 2 -6.40 -15.55 -20.83
CA ARG A 2 -6.29 -16.66 -19.87
C ARG A 2 -5.06 -16.44 -18.98
N PRO A 3 -5.17 -16.52 -17.65
CA PRO A 3 -4.00 -16.40 -16.77
C PRO A 3 -3.02 -17.55 -17.04
N LEU A 4 -1.73 -17.22 -17.15
CA LEU A 4 -0.66 -18.20 -17.28
C LEU A 4 -0.59 -19.06 -16.02
N THR A 5 -0.25 -20.34 -16.16
CA THR A 5 -0.12 -21.23 -14.99
C THR A 5 1.06 -20.81 -14.12
N LYS A 6 0.92 -20.94 -12.79
CA LYS A 6 1.94 -20.55 -11.78
C LYS A 6 3.35 -21.04 -12.14
N ARG A 7 3.46 -22.29 -12.58
CA ARG A 7 4.73 -22.93 -12.97
C ARG A 7 5.38 -22.26 -14.19
N LEU A 8 4.57 -21.77 -15.13
CA LEU A 8 5.04 -21.10 -16.34
C LEU A 8 5.49 -19.67 -16.04
N LEU A 9 4.73 -18.93 -15.21
CA LEU A 9 5.10 -17.60 -14.73
C LEU A 9 6.41 -17.62 -13.94
N LEU A 10 6.59 -18.57 -13.02
CA LEU A 10 7.85 -18.75 -12.27
C LEU A 10 9.05 -19.10 -13.17
N LYS A 11 8.82 -19.86 -14.26
CA LYS A 11 9.88 -20.14 -15.25
C LYS A 11 10.21 -18.91 -16.09
N LEU A 12 9.21 -18.13 -16.51
CA LEU A 12 9.41 -16.91 -17.28
C LEU A 12 10.14 -15.84 -16.46
N GLN A 13 9.83 -15.69 -15.17
CA GLN A 13 10.56 -14.79 -14.25
C GLN A 13 12.07 -15.04 -14.20
N ARG A 14 12.52 -16.29 -14.36
CA ARG A 14 13.96 -16.63 -14.32
C ARG A 14 14.71 -16.18 -15.58
N HIS A 15 14.00 -15.96 -16.69
CA HIS A 15 14.62 -15.76 -18.01
C HIS A 15 14.16 -14.48 -18.72
N PHE A 16 13.08 -13.83 -18.26
CA PHE A 16 12.48 -12.64 -18.87
C PHE A 16 12.16 -11.58 -17.83
N ASP A 17 12.27 -10.31 -18.20
CA ASP A 17 11.89 -9.17 -17.36
C ASP A 17 10.36 -8.98 -17.38
N VAL A 18 9.67 -9.83 -16.60
CA VAL A 18 8.21 -9.80 -16.48
C VAL A 18 7.80 -8.69 -15.50
N PRO A 19 6.90 -7.76 -15.87
CA PRO A 19 6.39 -6.73 -14.96
C PRO A 19 5.78 -7.35 -13.69
N ALA A 20 5.99 -6.71 -12.54
CA ALA A 20 5.49 -7.22 -11.26
C ALA A 20 3.96 -7.35 -11.21
N THR A 21 3.23 -6.57 -12.01
CA THR A 21 1.76 -6.61 -12.14
C THR A 21 1.24 -7.80 -12.95
N GLU A 22 2.10 -8.53 -13.67
CA GLU A 22 1.73 -9.75 -14.40
C GLU A 22 1.90 -11.00 -13.54
N LEU A 23 2.39 -10.85 -12.30
CA LEU A 23 2.50 -11.95 -11.35
C LEU A 23 1.13 -12.42 -10.88
N PRO A 24 0.92 -13.73 -10.63
CA PRO A 24 -0.30 -14.18 -9.99
C PRO A 24 -0.47 -13.46 -8.66
N VAL A 25 -1.64 -12.87 -8.42
CA VAL A 25 -1.94 -12.30 -7.11
C VAL A 25 -2.27 -13.44 -6.16
N GLU A 26 -1.41 -13.67 -5.18
CA GLU A 26 -1.62 -14.69 -4.15
C GLU A 26 -2.18 -14.02 -2.89
N ALA A 27 -3.06 -14.72 -2.17
CA ALA A 27 -3.50 -14.24 -0.86
C ALA A 27 -2.29 -14.14 0.08
N PRO A 28 -2.25 -13.16 1.01
CA PRO A 28 -1.20 -13.11 2.01
C PRO A 28 -1.13 -14.42 2.77
N GLU A 29 0.07 -14.99 2.89
CA GLU A 29 0.32 -16.09 3.80
C GLU A 29 0.12 -15.58 5.25
N PRO A 30 -0.41 -16.41 6.18
CA PRO A 30 -0.49 -16.03 7.57
C PRO A 30 0.92 -15.82 8.15
N ASN A 31 1.07 -14.85 9.05
CA ASN A 31 2.30 -14.56 9.80
C ASN A 31 3.49 -14.03 8.96
N VAL A 32 3.22 -13.32 7.85
CA VAL A 32 4.27 -12.58 7.15
C VAL A 32 4.85 -11.49 8.06
N GLY A 33 6.15 -11.59 8.35
CA GLY A 33 6.86 -10.60 9.16
C GLY A 33 7.20 -9.31 8.40
N PRO A 34 7.49 -8.20 9.11
CA PRO A 34 7.85 -6.91 8.50
C PRO A 34 9.09 -7.01 7.58
N GLN A 35 10.05 -7.86 7.92
CA GLN A 35 11.24 -8.12 7.10
C GLN A 35 10.89 -8.64 5.70
N GLN A 36 9.91 -9.56 5.59
CA GLN A 36 9.48 -10.09 4.30
C GLN A 36 8.78 -9.03 3.45
N VAL A 37 8.01 -8.14 4.09
CA VAL A 37 7.40 -6.99 3.41
C VAL A 37 8.48 -6.03 2.90
N ALA A 38 9.52 -5.74 3.70
CA ALA A 38 10.65 -4.92 3.29
C ALA A 38 11.41 -5.53 2.10
N GLU A 39 11.63 -6.84 2.11
CA GLU A 39 12.26 -7.57 1.00
C GLU A 39 11.40 -7.51 -0.28
N ALA A 40 10.09 -7.68 -0.15
CA ALA A 40 9.18 -7.58 -1.28
C ALA A 40 9.16 -6.15 -1.86
N LEU A 41 9.15 -5.11 -1.03
CA LEU A 41 9.26 -3.71 -1.46
C LEU A 41 10.60 -3.43 -2.15
N GLY A 42 11.71 -3.96 -1.61
CA GLY A 42 13.03 -3.88 -2.25
C GLY A 42 13.06 -4.57 -3.61
N ALA A 43 12.41 -5.73 -3.73
CA ALA A 43 12.29 -6.49 -4.99
C ALA A 43 11.39 -5.79 -6.03
N LEU A 44 10.42 -4.99 -5.59
CA LEU A 44 9.65 -4.06 -6.44
C LEU A 44 10.47 -2.84 -6.87
N GLY A 45 11.61 -2.58 -6.21
CA GLY A 45 12.50 -1.48 -6.55
C GLY A 45 12.30 -0.22 -5.71
N TYR A 46 11.61 -0.31 -4.58
CA TYR A 46 11.49 0.82 -3.65
C TYR A 46 12.89 1.29 -3.20
N PRO A 47 13.26 2.58 -3.40
CA PRO A 47 14.62 3.04 -3.13
C PRO A 47 15.04 2.90 -1.67
N GLY A 48 14.12 3.08 -0.71
CA GLY A 48 14.41 2.93 0.73
C GLY A 48 14.81 1.52 1.15
N PHE A 49 14.49 0.51 0.34
CA PHE A 49 14.90 -0.89 0.52
C PHE A 49 15.77 -1.40 -0.62
N ALA A 50 16.53 -0.52 -1.29
CA ALA A 50 17.38 -0.89 -2.42
C ALA A 50 18.43 -1.97 -2.11
N TYR A 51 18.83 -2.13 -0.83
CA TYR A 51 19.72 -3.19 -0.38
C TYR A 51 19.06 -4.58 -0.36
N LEU A 52 17.73 -4.66 -0.47
CA LEU A 52 16.94 -5.90 -0.45
C LEU A 52 16.42 -6.32 -1.84
N LYS A 53 16.96 -5.76 -2.93
CA LYS A 53 16.52 -6.03 -4.32
C LYS A 53 16.52 -7.50 -4.75
N ARG A 54 17.24 -8.37 -4.03
CA ARG A 54 17.31 -9.82 -4.29
C ARG A 54 16.24 -10.63 -3.56
N GLY A 55 15.31 -9.96 -2.87
CA GLY A 55 14.20 -10.59 -2.16
C GLY A 55 13.19 -11.29 -3.09
N THR A 56 12.22 -11.96 -2.47
CA THR A 56 11.14 -12.63 -3.21
C THR A 56 10.26 -11.59 -3.90
N ARG A 57 10.06 -11.72 -5.21
CA ARG A 57 9.14 -10.85 -5.96
C ARG A 57 7.70 -11.25 -5.71
N TRP A 58 6.93 -10.33 -5.14
CA TRP A 58 5.48 -10.44 -4.98
C TRP A 58 4.75 -9.52 -5.94
N HIS A 59 3.47 -9.81 -6.18
CA HIS A 59 2.62 -8.87 -6.90
C HIS A 59 2.43 -7.59 -6.04
N PRO A 60 2.49 -6.37 -6.60
CA PRO A 60 2.43 -5.14 -5.80
C PRO A 60 1.16 -4.99 -4.95
N ALA A 61 0.00 -5.42 -5.47
CA ALA A 61 -1.25 -5.44 -4.69
C ALA A 61 -1.18 -6.38 -3.47
N GLN A 62 -0.44 -7.49 -3.58
CA GLN A 62 -0.22 -8.43 -2.47
C GLN A 62 0.70 -7.81 -1.42
N VAL A 63 1.73 -7.07 -1.83
CA VAL A 63 2.61 -6.33 -0.91
C VAL A 63 1.80 -5.30 -0.13
N LEU A 64 0.97 -4.50 -0.82
CA LEU A 64 0.09 -3.52 -0.18
C LEU A 64 -0.85 -4.16 0.83
N LEU A 65 -1.60 -5.20 0.43
CA LEU A 65 -2.53 -5.85 1.35
C LEU A 65 -1.81 -6.42 2.58
N THR A 66 -0.70 -7.13 2.37
CA THR A 66 0.08 -7.72 3.45
C THR A 66 0.60 -6.67 4.43
N ALA A 67 1.06 -5.51 3.94
CA ALA A 67 1.53 -4.42 4.79
C ALA A 67 0.37 -3.77 5.57
N LEU A 68 -0.77 -3.52 4.91
CA LEU A 68 -1.95 -2.91 5.53
C LEU A 68 -2.57 -3.78 6.61
N GLU A 69 -2.45 -5.10 6.52
CA GLU A 69 -2.90 -6.06 7.54
C GLU A 69 -2.03 -6.06 8.82
N GLN A 70 -0.85 -5.44 8.82
CA GLN A 70 0.01 -5.44 10.01
C GLN A 70 -0.56 -4.55 11.12
N SER A 71 -0.69 -5.11 12.33
CA SER A 71 -1.07 -4.36 13.53
C SER A 71 -0.01 -3.34 13.96
N ASN A 72 1.26 -3.64 13.69
CA ASN A 72 2.41 -2.79 14.02
C ASN A 72 3.35 -2.69 12.81
N LEU A 73 2.89 -1.96 11.80
CA LEU A 73 3.62 -1.55 10.62
C LEU A 73 4.71 -0.52 10.99
N GLU A 74 5.95 -0.82 10.63
CA GLU A 74 7.06 0.10 10.83
C GLU A 74 6.90 1.36 9.98
N ALA A 75 7.35 2.51 10.48
CA ALA A 75 7.21 3.81 9.80
C ALA A 75 7.75 3.79 8.36
N ARG A 76 8.94 3.21 8.15
CA ARG A 76 9.55 3.08 6.80
C ARG A 76 8.73 2.21 5.84
N LEU A 77 8.00 1.22 6.35
CA LEU A 77 7.10 0.41 5.53
C LEU A 77 5.84 1.20 5.19
N ALA A 78 5.29 1.96 6.14
CA ALA A 78 4.15 2.86 5.91
C ALA A 78 4.47 3.94 4.85
N GLU A 79 5.65 4.55 4.91
CA GLU A 79 6.16 5.52 3.93
C GLU A 79 6.29 4.93 2.52
N ALA A 80 6.51 3.63 2.40
CA ALA A 80 6.63 2.96 1.10
C ALA A 80 5.28 2.70 0.42
N LEU A 81 4.16 2.68 1.16
CA LEU A 81 2.86 2.30 0.58
C LEU A 81 2.36 3.29 -0.48
N PRO A 82 2.43 4.62 -0.28
CA PRO A 82 2.09 5.57 -1.33
C PRO A 82 2.96 5.42 -2.58
N TRP A 83 4.25 5.10 -2.40
CA TRP A 83 5.15 4.84 -3.52
C TRP A 83 4.68 3.64 -4.36
N VAL A 84 4.23 2.55 -3.72
CA VAL A 84 3.70 1.40 -4.48
C VAL A 84 2.47 1.79 -5.30
N VAL A 85 1.54 2.56 -4.73
CA VAL A 85 0.35 3.02 -5.47
C VAL A 85 0.72 3.97 -6.62
N LEU A 86 1.70 4.85 -6.41
CA LEU A 86 2.15 5.82 -7.40
C LEU A 86 2.86 5.16 -8.60
N TYR A 87 3.76 4.20 -8.33
CA TYR A 87 4.58 3.55 -9.37
C TYR A 87 3.89 2.35 -10.03
N TYR A 88 2.83 1.83 -9.43
CA TYR A 88 2.01 0.76 -10.00
C TYR A 88 0.53 1.16 -10.10
N PRO A 89 0.16 2.23 -10.82
CA PRO A 89 -1.23 2.73 -10.84
C PRO A 89 -2.24 1.75 -11.44
N ASN A 90 -1.77 0.76 -12.21
CA ASN A 90 -2.59 -0.30 -12.80
C ASN A 90 -2.55 -1.59 -11.95
N LEU A 91 -2.66 -1.48 -10.62
CA LEU A 91 -2.85 -2.64 -9.76
C LEU A 91 -4.09 -3.43 -10.19
N ASN A 92 -4.14 -4.70 -9.78
CA ASN A 92 -5.39 -5.44 -9.74
C ASN A 92 -6.28 -4.88 -8.61
N TRP A 93 -6.91 -3.73 -8.87
CA TRP A 93 -7.73 -2.99 -7.92
C TRP A 93 -8.97 -3.77 -7.51
N ASP A 94 -9.60 -4.50 -8.43
CA ASP A 94 -10.77 -5.33 -8.13
C ASP A 94 -10.44 -6.34 -7.03
N TRP A 95 -9.33 -7.08 -7.19
CA TRP A 95 -8.87 -8.01 -6.17
C TRP A 95 -8.54 -7.31 -4.85
N LEU A 96 -7.82 -6.18 -4.89
CA LEU A 96 -7.39 -5.48 -3.68
C LEU A 96 -8.59 -4.93 -2.89
N LEU A 97 -9.55 -4.32 -3.58
CA LEU A 97 -10.75 -3.71 -2.99
C LEU A 97 -11.68 -4.75 -2.36
N GLU A 98 -11.78 -5.95 -2.92
CA GLU A 98 -12.51 -7.05 -2.29
C GLU A 98 -11.83 -7.49 -0.99
N ARG A 99 -10.50 -7.65 -1.01
CA ARG A 99 -9.75 -8.20 0.12
C ARG A 99 -9.64 -7.24 1.29
N VAL A 100 -9.42 -5.94 1.04
CA VAL A 100 -9.34 -4.97 2.14
C VAL A 100 -10.64 -4.87 2.93
N LYS A 101 -11.80 -5.06 2.29
CA LYS A 101 -13.11 -5.09 2.95
C LYS A 101 -13.27 -6.32 3.83
N VAL A 102 -12.85 -7.49 3.34
CA VAL A 102 -12.89 -8.75 4.13
C VAL A 102 -11.99 -8.65 5.37
N LYS A 103 -10.95 -7.82 5.31
CA LYS A 103 -9.93 -7.66 6.34
C LYS A 103 -10.14 -6.43 7.22
N ASP A 104 -11.19 -5.64 6.98
CA ASP A 104 -11.48 -4.37 7.65
C ASP A 104 -10.33 -3.34 7.61
N VAL A 105 -9.51 -3.35 6.55
CA VAL A 105 -8.38 -2.42 6.33
C VAL A 105 -8.63 -1.41 5.20
N GLN A 106 -9.88 -1.26 4.76
CA GLN A 106 -10.25 -0.35 3.67
C GLN A 106 -9.98 1.12 3.99
N ASN A 107 -10.07 1.54 5.25
CA ASN A 107 -9.71 2.91 5.64
C ASN A 107 -8.20 3.16 5.50
N ARG A 108 -7.38 2.16 5.85
CA ARG A 108 -5.92 2.21 5.66
C ARG A 108 -5.57 2.35 4.18
N LEU A 109 -6.21 1.58 3.31
CA LEU A 109 -6.02 1.72 1.85
C LEU A 109 -6.56 3.06 1.33
N GLY A 110 -7.75 3.48 1.79
CA GLY A 110 -8.36 4.76 1.39
C GLY A 110 -7.46 5.94 1.67
N PHE A 111 -6.86 5.97 2.86
CA PHE A 111 -5.86 6.97 3.22
C PHE A 111 -4.63 6.94 2.31
N VAL A 112 -4.04 5.76 2.06
CA VAL A 112 -2.87 5.63 1.17
C VAL A 112 -3.21 6.11 -0.24
N VAL A 113 -4.38 5.77 -0.78
CA VAL A 113 -4.83 6.21 -2.11
C VAL A 113 -5.05 7.72 -2.16
N ALA A 114 -5.72 8.30 -1.16
CA ALA A 114 -5.96 9.74 -1.07
C ALA A 114 -4.65 10.54 -0.94
N LEU A 115 -3.73 10.08 -0.09
CA LEU A 115 -2.39 10.66 0.07
C LEU A 115 -1.60 10.59 -1.24
N THR A 116 -1.66 9.46 -1.94
CA THR A 116 -0.98 9.27 -3.23
C THR A 116 -1.57 10.14 -4.33
N ARG A 117 -2.90 10.31 -4.37
CA ARG A 117 -3.55 11.19 -5.33
C ARG A 117 -3.13 12.65 -5.11
N ARG A 118 -3.14 13.11 -3.85
CA ARG A 118 -2.67 14.46 -3.50
C ARG A 118 -1.20 14.67 -3.91
N LEU A 119 -0.36 13.67 -3.67
CA LEU A 119 1.04 13.68 -4.10
C LEU A 119 1.19 13.74 -5.62
N ALA A 120 0.40 12.95 -6.37
CA ALA A 120 0.38 12.99 -7.83
C ALA A 120 -0.05 14.37 -8.35
N ASP A 121 -1.09 14.97 -7.76
CA ASP A 121 -1.56 16.32 -8.09
C ASP A 121 -0.46 17.37 -7.85
N HIS A 122 0.23 17.32 -6.70
CA HIS A 122 1.35 18.23 -6.39
C HIS A 122 2.52 18.11 -7.37
N ARG A 123 2.75 16.91 -7.92
CA ARG A 123 3.80 16.65 -8.92
C ARG A 123 3.37 16.94 -10.35
N GLY A 124 2.12 17.33 -10.58
CA GLY A 124 1.54 17.52 -11.91
C GLY A 124 1.26 16.21 -12.66
N ASP A 125 1.30 15.05 -11.98
CA ASP A 125 0.90 13.76 -12.55
C ASP A 125 -0.61 13.57 -12.46
N HIS A 126 -1.34 14.40 -13.20
CA HIS A 126 -2.80 14.36 -13.27
C HIS A 126 -3.32 13.05 -13.87
N ALA A 127 -2.52 12.36 -14.70
CA ALA A 127 -2.91 11.09 -15.28
C ALA A 127 -3.04 10.00 -14.20
N THR A 128 -2.07 9.92 -13.27
CA THR A 128 -2.17 9.01 -12.13
C THR A 128 -3.28 9.44 -11.18
N ALA A 129 -3.42 10.74 -10.90
CA ALA A 129 -4.49 11.24 -10.03
C ALA A 129 -5.90 10.86 -10.55
N LEU A 130 -6.15 11.00 -11.85
CA LEU A 130 -7.41 10.63 -12.50
C LEU A 130 -7.68 9.12 -12.45
N LYS A 131 -6.63 8.28 -12.52
CA LYS A 131 -6.77 6.82 -12.38
C LYS A 131 -7.12 6.39 -10.96
N LEU A 132 -6.60 7.10 -9.95
CA LEU A 132 -6.85 6.79 -8.54
C LEU A 132 -8.21 7.29 -8.06
N LEU A 133 -8.77 8.33 -8.67
CA LEU A 133 -10.08 8.87 -8.33
C LEU A 133 -11.22 7.82 -8.25
N PRO A 134 -11.44 6.95 -9.26
CA PRO A 134 -12.49 5.93 -9.16
C PRO A 134 -12.23 4.90 -8.05
N VAL A 135 -10.96 4.61 -7.75
CA VAL A 135 -10.58 3.70 -6.64
C VAL A 135 -10.93 4.34 -5.29
N GLU A 136 -10.57 5.60 -5.09
CA GLU A 136 -10.91 6.37 -3.88
C GLU A 136 -12.43 6.44 -3.70
N GLN A 137 -13.19 6.73 -4.76
CA GLN A 137 -14.66 6.76 -4.71
C GLN A 137 -15.28 5.41 -4.32
N GLN A 138 -14.70 4.28 -4.74
CA GLN A 138 -15.17 2.96 -4.32
C GLN A 138 -14.88 2.68 -2.85
N LEU A 139 -13.71 3.10 -2.36
CA LEU A 139 -13.35 3.01 -0.94
C LEU A 139 -14.23 3.91 -0.09
N GLU A 140 -14.61 5.09 -0.59
CA GLU A 140 -15.45 6.05 0.13
C GLU A 140 -16.81 5.44 0.48
N ARG A 141 -17.40 4.69 -0.47
CA ARG A 141 -18.66 3.96 -0.27
C ARG A 141 -18.56 2.87 0.78
N ALA A 142 -17.35 2.38 1.08
CA ALA A 142 -17.07 1.33 2.04
C ALA A 142 -16.36 1.84 3.30
N ARG A 143 -16.25 3.17 3.48
CA ARG A 143 -15.52 3.80 4.56
C ARG A 143 -16.09 3.41 5.92
N LEU A 144 -15.22 2.96 6.81
CA LEU A 144 -15.59 2.58 8.17
C LEU A 144 -15.65 3.82 9.07
N VAL A 145 -16.67 3.88 9.94
CA VAL A 145 -16.80 4.91 10.97
C VAL A 145 -15.80 4.71 12.11
N ARG A 146 -15.39 3.45 12.35
CA ARG A 146 -14.45 3.08 13.40
C ARG A 146 -13.10 3.76 13.18
N GLU A 147 -12.56 4.36 14.23
CA GLU A 147 -11.17 4.84 14.24
C GLU A 147 -10.20 3.66 14.13
N ASP A 148 -9.18 3.81 13.29
CA ASP A 148 -8.12 2.84 13.10
C ASP A 148 -6.76 3.57 13.11
N THR A 149 -5.68 2.80 13.05
CA THR A 149 -4.33 3.28 12.91
C THR A 149 -3.77 2.83 11.55
N LEU A 150 -2.68 3.43 11.08
CA LEU A 150 -1.96 2.89 9.93
C LEU A 150 -0.98 1.79 10.37
N GLY A 151 -1.48 0.78 11.08
CA GLY A 151 -0.68 -0.28 11.68
C GLY A 151 0.19 0.20 12.84
N ARG A 152 -0.39 0.90 13.82
CA ARG A 152 0.33 1.38 15.02
C ARG A 152 -0.46 1.05 16.29
N ASP A 153 -0.91 -0.19 16.45
CA ASP A 153 -1.78 -0.59 17.55
C ASP A 153 -1.10 -0.50 18.93
N SER A 154 0.24 -0.61 18.97
CA SER A 154 1.07 -0.51 20.18
C SER A 154 1.29 0.90 20.72
N MET A 155 0.70 1.95 20.10
CA MET A 155 0.87 3.33 20.57
C MET A 155 0.40 3.54 22.01
N THR A 156 1.15 4.38 22.72
CA THR A 156 0.78 4.87 24.05
C THR A 156 -0.44 5.79 23.98
N ALA A 157 -1.13 5.97 25.12
CA ALA A 157 -2.25 6.91 25.21
C ALA A 157 -1.84 8.38 25.00
N ALA A 158 -0.57 8.73 25.25
CA ALA A 158 -0.05 10.06 24.96
C ALA A 158 0.11 10.27 23.44
N GLU A 159 0.70 9.30 22.73
CA GLU A 159 0.86 9.35 21.28
C GLU A 159 -0.50 9.36 20.56
N ARG A 160 -1.46 8.54 21.01
CA ARG A 160 -2.83 8.55 20.44
C ARG A 160 -3.49 9.92 20.54
N ARG A 161 -3.44 10.56 21.72
CA ARG A 161 -4.01 11.91 21.92
C ARG A 161 -3.32 12.94 21.03
N TRP A 162 -2.00 12.91 20.97
CA TRP A 162 -1.24 13.81 20.11
C TRP A 162 -1.60 13.62 18.62
N LEU A 163 -1.72 12.38 18.14
CA LEU A 163 -2.11 12.11 16.75
C LEU A 163 -3.54 12.53 16.44
N HIS A 164 -4.46 12.40 17.40
CA HIS A 164 -5.83 12.85 17.21
C HIS A 164 -5.92 14.34 16.87
N ASP A 165 -5.04 15.15 17.47
CA ASP A 165 -4.96 16.61 17.24
C ASP A 165 -4.11 16.99 16.01
N LYS A 166 -3.16 16.12 15.60
CA LYS A 166 -2.17 16.42 14.55
C LYS A 166 -2.42 15.74 13.20
N ARG A 167 -3.32 14.77 13.13
CA ARG A 167 -3.64 14.04 11.90
C ARG A 167 -4.06 14.96 10.77
N SER A 168 -3.59 14.66 9.56
CA SER A 168 -3.90 15.40 8.33
C SER A 168 -5.39 15.33 7.97
N PRO A 169 -5.90 16.22 7.09
CA PRO A 169 -7.28 16.15 6.61
C PRO A 169 -7.63 14.80 5.99
N GLU A 170 -6.70 14.16 5.27
CA GLU A 170 -6.89 12.83 4.70
C GLU A 170 -7.00 11.77 5.80
N ALA A 171 -6.14 11.82 6.82
CA ALA A 171 -6.18 10.91 7.95
C ALA A 171 -7.48 11.08 8.76
N GLN A 172 -7.95 12.32 8.97
CA GLN A 172 -9.24 12.60 9.59
C GLN A 172 -10.39 12.00 8.79
N HIS A 173 -10.41 12.24 7.48
CA HIS A 173 -11.46 11.76 6.58
C HIS A 173 -11.61 10.23 6.61
N TRP A 174 -10.48 9.52 6.58
CA TRP A 174 -10.43 8.05 6.65
C TRP A 174 -10.41 7.48 8.08
N ASN A 175 -10.69 8.29 9.11
CA ASN A 175 -10.71 7.88 10.51
C ASN A 175 -9.42 7.17 10.96
N LEU A 176 -8.25 7.66 10.53
CA LEU A 176 -6.95 7.12 10.92
C LEU A 176 -6.20 8.03 11.90
N LEU A 177 -5.60 7.41 12.91
CA LEU A 177 -4.56 8.03 13.74
C LEU A 177 -3.19 7.81 13.10
N THR A 178 -2.78 8.78 12.29
CA THR A 178 -1.46 8.82 11.65
C THR A 178 -1.06 10.27 11.36
N ASP A 179 0.23 10.54 11.44
CA ASP A 179 0.89 11.79 11.07
C ASP A 179 1.60 11.69 9.71
N LEU A 180 1.38 10.61 8.96
CA LEU A 180 1.96 10.47 7.63
C LEU A 180 1.40 11.55 6.68
N VAL A 181 2.31 12.33 6.10
CA VAL A 181 2.01 13.42 5.17
C VAL A 181 2.97 13.34 3.98
N PRO A 182 2.69 14.01 2.84
CA PRO A 182 3.54 13.93 1.65
C PRO A 182 5.02 14.26 1.92
N GLU A 183 5.29 15.17 2.86
CA GLU A 183 6.63 15.62 3.23
C GLU A 183 7.47 14.49 3.88
N HIS A 184 6.83 13.46 4.42
CA HIS A 184 7.48 12.28 5.00
C HIS A 184 7.81 11.20 3.96
N LEU A 185 7.53 11.41 2.67
CA LEU A 185 7.66 10.39 1.63
C LEU A 185 8.89 10.64 0.72
N PRO A 186 10.13 10.44 1.19
CA PRO A 186 11.35 10.90 0.51
C PRO A 186 11.54 10.33 -0.90
N TYR A 187 10.94 9.17 -1.19
CA TYR A 187 11.07 8.49 -2.47
C TYR A 187 9.81 8.57 -3.32
N ALA A 188 8.75 9.20 -2.82
CA ALA A 188 7.52 9.46 -3.54
C ALA A 188 7.44 10.91 -4.06
N VAL A 189 8.50 11.72 -3.86
CA VAL A 189 8.66 13.10 -4.37
C VAL A 189 9.30 13.17 -5.74
#